data_AF-A0A3Q1GDC3-F1
#
_entry.id   AF-A0A3Q1GDC3-F1
#
_cell.length_a   1.000
_cell.length_b   1.000
_cell.length_c   1.000
_cell.angle_alpha   90.00
_cell.angle_beta   90.00
_cell.angle_gamma   90.00
#
_symmetry.space_group_name_H-M   'P 1'
#
loop_
_entity.id
_entity.type
_entity.pdbx_description
1 polymer ?
#
loop_
_entity_poly.entity_id
_entity_poly.type
_entity_poly.pdbx_seq_one_letter_code
_entity_poly.pdbx_strand_id
1 'polypeptide(L)'
;MLPSGTDIHPEDTLLEENAERIMLDPTSRENLKFKDLLKVLIDWINSELEEERIIVKDLEEDCYDGQVLQKLFEKLSGRKLNVAEVTQSEIGQKQKLQTVLEAVNDLLRPHGWTIEWSVDSIHSKNLVAIVYLLVALAMHFQAPIRLPEHVSVQVVVVKVRNPSRDAFDTLLDHAPDKLNVVKTFADGVYLILLMGLLEDYFVPLYNFFLTPESFEQKVHNVAFAFELMQDGGLKKPKARPEDVVNLNLKSTLRVLYNLFTNYKNTE
;
A
#
# COMPACT_ATOMS: atom_id res chain seq x y z
N MET A 1 6.67 20.17 30.23
CA MET A 1 7.30 19.29 29.24
C MET A 1 6.18 18.53 28.56
N LEU A 2 5.91 18.82 27.29
CA LEU A 2 4.90 18.16 26.46
C LEU A 2 5.64 17.15 25.55
N PRO A 3 5.08 15.97 25.26
CA PRO A 3 5.74 14.98 24.43
C PRO A 3 5.66 15.38 22.96
N SER A 4 6.80 15.26 22.28
CA SER A 4 7.04 15.49 20.87
C SER A 4 6.21 14.56 19.98
N GLY A 5 5.52 15.16 19.02
CA GLY A 5 4.73 14.46 17.99
C GLY A 5 5.63 13.61 17.10
N THR A 6 5.07 12.48 16.66
CA THR A 6 5.62 11.58 15.65
C THR A 6 5.77 12.33 14.33
N ASP A 7 7.01 12.60 13.93
CA ASP A 7 7.36 13.03 12.57
C ASP A 7 7.14 11.84 11.63
N ILE A 8 6.10 11.93 10.80
CA ILE A 8 5.87 11.00 9.69
C ILE A 8 6.70 11.55 8.52
N HIS A 9 7.74 10.80 8.11
CA HIS A 9 8.65 11.21 7.04
C HIS A 9 7.94 11.05 5.68
N PRO A 10 8.05 12.01 4.74
CA PRO A 10 7.30 12.02 3.48
C PRO A 10 7.70 10.92 2.46
N GLU A 11 8.58 9.99 2.84
CA GLU A 11 9.00 8.86 1.99
C GLU A 11 8.17 7.58 2.24
N ASP A 12 7.32 7.53 3.28
CA ASP A 12 6.41 6.40 3.58
C ASP A 12 5.18 6.32 2.63
N THR A 13 5.14 7.15 1.58
CA THR A 13 4.01 7.21 0.61
C THR A 13 4.32 6.65 -0.77
N LEU A 14 5.50 6.08 -0.99
CA LEU A 14 5.79 5.31 -2.22
C LEU A 14 5.19 3.91 -2.10
N LEU A 15 3.86 3.84 -2.17
CA LEU A 15 3.14 2.59 -2.36
C LEU A 15 3.45 2.07 -3.77
N GLU A 16 4.01 0.87 -3.88
CA GLU A 16 4.21 0.19 -5.16
C GLU A 16 2.91 0.15 -5.96
N GLU A 17 2.96 0.75 -7.15
CA GLU A 17 1.84 0.89 -8.06
C GLU A 17 1.24 -0.47 -8.39
N ASN A 18 -0.10 -0.56 -8.34
CA ASN A 18 -0.87 -1.79 -8.59
C ASN A 18 -0.71 -2.95 -7.58
N ALA A 19 -0.32 -2.69 -6.33
CA ALA A 19 -0.37 -3.71 -5.29
C ALA A 19 -1.83 -4.15 -4.99
N GLU A 20 -2.22 -5.35 -5.40
CA GLU A 20 -3.38 -6.04 -4.83
C GLU A 20 -3.00 -6.50 -3.42
N ARG A 21 -3.52 -5.85 -2.39
CA ARG A 21 -3.32 -6.27 -1.01
C ARG A 21 -4.49 -7.13 -0.58
N ILE A 22 -4.22 -8.42 -0.40
CA ILE A 22 -5.16 -9.35 0.23
C ILE A 22 -5.16 -9.03 1.73
N MET A 23 -6.17 -8.34 2.23
CA MET A 23 -6.32 -8.04 3.65
C MET A 23 -7.29 -9.04 4.29
N LEU A 24 -7.10 -9.34 5.56
CA LEU A 24 -8.09 -10.12 6.32
C LEU A 24 -9.35 -9.27 6.52
N ASP A 25 -10.54 -9.83 6.26
CA ASP A 25 -11.80 -9.16 6.62
C ASP A 25 -11.84 -8.89 8.14
N PRO A 26 -12.19 -7.66 8.58
CA PRO A 26 -12.37 -7.36 10.01
C PRO A 26 -13.27 -8.35 10.76
N THR A 27 -14.32 -8.88 10.13
CA THR A 27 -15.22 -9.88 10.72
C THR A 27 -14.54 -11.26 10.86
N SER A 28 -13.59 -11.58 9.99
CA SER A 28 -12.75 -12.78 10.09
C SER A 28 -11.67 -12.64 11.17
N ARG A 29 -11.21 -11.42 11.45
CA ARG A 29 -10.28 -11.14 12.57
C ARG A 29 -10.92 -11.43 13.92
N GLU A 30 -12.24 -11.25 14.03
CA GLU A 30 -13.02 -11.57 15.24
C GLU A 30 -13.43 -13.05 15.34
N ASN A 31 -13.14 -13.87 14.33
CA ASN A 31 -13.49 -15.28 14.34
C ASN A 31 -12.70 -16.05 15.42
N LEU A 32 -13.42 -16.71 16.34
CA LEU A 32 -12.82 -17.44 17.46
C LEU A 32 -11.88 -18.57 17.01
N LYS A 33 -12.19 -19.29 15.92
CA LYS A 33 -11.30 -20.34 15.39
C LYS A 33 -10.02 -19.77 14.80
N PHE A 34 -10.11 -18.60 14.17
CA PHE A 34 -8.93 -17.93 13.64
C PHE A 34 -8.03 -17.42 14.77
N LYS A 35 -8.62 -16.80 15.80
CA LYS A 35 -7.87 -16.41 17.01
C LYS A 35 -7.21 -17.59 17.71
N ASP A 36 -7.88 -18.74 17.76
CA ASP A 36 -7.31 -19.98 18.29
C ASP A 36 -6.12 -20.47 17.45
N LEU A 37 -6.23 -20.43 16.11
CA LEU A 37 -5.12 -20.73 15.21
C LEU A 37 -3.91 -19.80 15.47
N LEU A 38 -4.14 -18.48 15.57
CA LEU A 38 -3.07 -17.52 15.87
C LEU A 38 -2.37 -17.88 17.18
N LYS A 39 -3.16 -18.18 18.22
CA LYS A 39 -2.63 -18.58 19.51
C LYS A 39 -1.79 -19.86 19.43
N VAL A 40 -2.30 -20.90 18.76
CA VAL A 40 -1.56 -22.17 18.58
C VAL A 40 -0.23 -21.94 17.86
N LEU A 41 -0.20 -21.09 16.83
CA LEU A 41 1.03 -20.75 16.12
C LEU A 41 2.01 -19.95 16.98
N ILE A 42 1.53 -18.98 17.75
CA ILE A 42 2.37 -18.20 18.67
C ILE A 42 2.97 -19.11 19.75
N ASP A 43 2.15 -19.95 20.38
CA ASP A 43 2.58 -20.87 21.43
C ASP A 43 3.62 -21.87 20.87
N TRP A 44 3.43 -22.33 19.64
CA TRP A 44 4.39 -23.18 18.94
C TRP A 44 5.73 -22.50 18.70
N ILE A 45 5.74 -21.31 18.07
CA ILE A 45 6.98 -20.59 17.76
C ILE A 45 7.75 -20.28 19.03
N ASN A 46 7.05 -19.85 20.08
CA ASN A 46 7.66 -19.59 21.39
C ASN A 46 8.29 -20.84 22.00
N SER A 47 7.67 -22.01 21.84
CA SER A 47 8.24 -23.27 22.30
C SER A 47 9.46 -23.69 21.50
N GLU A 48 9.47 -23.49 20.17
CA GLU A 48 10.61 -23.85 19.31
C GLU A 48 11.81 -22.92 19.53
N LEU A 49 11.56 -21.65 19.87
CA LEU A 49 12.58 -20.59 19.97
C LEU A 49 12.90 -20.16 21.41
N GLU A 50 12.50 -20.96 22.41
CA GLU A 50 12.73 -20.67 23.83
C GLU A 50 14.24 -20.57 24.14
N GLU A 51 15.06 -21.46 23.57
CA GLU A 51 16.52 -21.47 23.78
C GLU A 51 17.20 -20.23 23.21
N GLU A 52 16.65 -19.69 22.11
CA GLU A 52 17.09 -18.49 21.43
C GLU A 52 16.61 -17.20 22.13
N ARG A 53 15.80 -17.32 23.21
CA ARG A 53 15.22 -16.20 23.98
C ARG A 53 14.36 -15.26 23.14
N ILE A 54 13.67 -15.81 22.15
CA ILE A 54 12.73 -15.07 21.31
C ILE A 54 11.34 -15.24 21.90
N ILE A 55 10.60 -14.14 21.98
CA ILE A 55 9.22 -14.12 22.49
C ILE A 55 8.35 -13.42 21.46
N VAL A 56 7.45 -14.18 20.86
CA VAL A 56 6.41 -13.73 19.94
C VAL A 56 5.13 -13.48 20.73
N LYS A 57 4.52 -12.32 20.50
CA LYS A 57 3.24 -11.89 21.07
C LYS A 57 2.23 -11.54 19.99
N ASP A 58 2.70 -11.02 18.87
CA ASP A 58 1.88 -10.61 17.74
C ASP A 58 2.59 -10.99 16.44
N LEU A 59 1.95 -11.82 15.61
CA LEU A 59 2.57 -12.33 14.40
C LEU A 59 2.87 -11.22 13.38
N GLU A 60 2.03 -10.18 13.30
CA GLU A 60 2.24 -9.05 12.38
C GLU A 60 3.45 -8.21 12.84
N GLU A 61 3.55 -7.92 14.14
CA GLU A 61 4.62 -7.08 14.68
C GLU A 61 5.96 -7.82 14.86
N ASP A 62 5.94 -9.13 15.08
CA ASP A 62 7.16 -9.89 15.40
C ASP A 62 7.76 -10.63 14.18
N CYS A 63 6.98 -10.88 13.11
CA CYS A 63 7.49 -11.60 11.92
C CYS A 63 7.92 -10.70 10.75
N TYR A 64 7.47 -9.44 10.70
CA TYR A 64 7.60 -8.58 9.52
C TYR A 64 9.05 -8.25 9.11
N ASP A 65 9.99 -8.28 10.06
CA ASP A 65 11.41 -7.97 9.81
C ASP A 65 12.23 -9.21 9.39
N GLY A 66 11.60 -10.39 9.41
CA GLY A 66 12.19 -11.67 9.04
C GLY A 66 13.02 -12.36 10.14
N GLN A 67 13.20 -11.76 11.32
CA GLN A 67 14.05 -12.32 12.37
C GLN A 67 13.48 -13.61 12.98
N VAL A 68 12.20 -13.58 13.36
CA VAL A 68 11.50 -14.75 13.91
C VAL A 68 11.46 -15.87 12.88
N LEU A 69 11.12 -15.54 11.63
CA LEU A 69 11.02 -16.51 10.52
C LEU A 69 12.37 -17.15 10.21
N GLN A 70 13.45 -16.37 10.20
CA GLN A 70 14.81 -16.90 10.05
C GLN A 70 15.10 -17.94 11.14
N LYS A 71 14.93 -17.56 12.41
CA LYS A 71 15.33 -18.43 13.53
C LYS A 71 14.49 -19.69 13.60
N LEU A 72 13.19 -19.58 13.34
CA LEU A 72 12.29 -20.72 13.23
C LEU A 72 12.75 -21.67 12.12
N PHE A 73 13.01 -21.15 10.91
CA PHE A 73 13.47 -22.00 9.80
C PHE A 73 14.81 -22.67 10.11
N GLU A 74 15.79 -21.93 10.65
CA GLU A 74 17.09 -22.50 11.01
C GLU A 74 16.97 -23.63 12.04
N LYS A 75 16.07 -23.47 13.02
CA LYS A 75 15.79 -24.48 14.04
C LYS A 75 15.18 -25.74 13.42
N LEU A 76 14.12 -25.57 12.64
CA LEU A 76 13.36 -26.68 12.05
C LEU A 76 14.17 -27.44 10.99
N SER A 77 14.89 -26.72 10.12
CA SER A 77 15.63 -27.33 9.02
C SER A 77 17.04 -27.79 9.42
N GLY A 78 17.54 -27.35 10.57
CA GLY A 78 18.94 -27.53 10.99
C GLY A 78 19.97 -26.85 10.06
N ARG A 79 19.54 -25.90 9.23
CA ARG A 79 20.41 -25.18 8.28
C ARG A 79 20.62 -23.75 8.77
N LYS A 80 21.83 -23.21 8.65
CA LYS A 80 22.09 -21.79 8.93
C LYS A 80 21.91 -20.96 7.67
N LEU A 81 21.24 -19.82 7.81
CA LEU A 81 21.07 -18.86 6.72
C LEU A 81 22.14 -17.77 6.80
N ASN A 82 22.63 -17.33 5.65
CA ASN A 82 23.62 -16.26 5.57
C ASN A 82 22.89 -14.90 5.52
N VAL A 83 22.41 -14.45 6.66
CA VAL A 83 21.74 -13.14 6.82
C VAL A 83 22.30 -12.40 8.02
N ALA A 84 22.19 -11.07 8.02
CA ALA A 84 22.61 -10.24 9.14
C ALA A 84 21.81 -10.59 10.41
N GLU A 85 22.48 -10.72 11.55
CA GLU A 85 21.82 -11.08 12.82
C GLU A 85 20.78 -10.06 13.25
N VAL A 86 21.06 -8.77 13.07
CA VAL A 86 20.13 -7.68 13.36
C VAL A 86 20.19 -6.65 12.23
N THR A 87 19.03 -6.13 11.84
CA THR A 87 18.91 -5.05 10.87
C THR A 87 17.71 -4.20 11.23
N GLN A 88 17.87 -2.88 11.16
CA GLN A 88 16.80 -1.91 11.44
C GLN A 88 16.40 -1.13 10.18
N SER A 89 17.20 -1.19 9.12
CA SER A 89 16.85 -0.56 7.84
C SER A 89 15.84 -1.41 7.11
N GLU A 90 14.87 -0.75 6.47
CA GLU A 90 13.86 -1.40 5.64
C GLU A 90 14.49 -2.28 4.56
N ILE A 91 15.49 -1.76 3.84
CA ILE A 91 16.23 -2.49 2.81
C ILE A 91 16.85 -3.76 3.38
N GLY A 92 17.45 -3.68 4.57
CA GLY A 92 18.06 -4.85 5.22
C GLY A 92 17.02 -5.88 5.67
N GLN A 93 15.85 -5.42 6.16
CA GLN A 93 14.74 -6.31 6.51
C GLN A 93 14.20 -7.05 5.27
N LYS A 94 13.95 -6.33 4.17
CA LYS A 94 13.52 -6.93 2.90
C LYS A 94 14.55 -7.92 2.33
N GLN A 95 15.85 -7.60 2.40
CA GLN A 95 16.92 -8.54 2.00
C GLN A 95 16.98 -9.80 2.88
N LYS A 96 16.80 -9.65 4.20
CA LYS A 96 16.70 -10.79 5.13
C LYS A 96 15.52 -11.68 4.76
N LEU A 97 14.34 -11.07 4.60
CA LEU A 97 13.13 -11.78 4.18
C LEU A 97 13.33 -12.48 2.84
N GLN A 98 13.95 -11.84 1.85
CA GLN A 98 14.24 -12.46 0.56
C GLN A 98 15.02 -13.76 0.73
N THR A 99 16.11 -13.72 1.50
CA THR A 99 16.95 -14.90 1.75
C THR A 99 16.21 -16.00 2.52
N VAL A 100 15.41 -15.62 3.53
CA VAL A 100 14.61 -16.57 4.32
C VAL A 100 13.54 -17.23 3.46
N LEU A 101 12.77 -16.43 2.70
CA LEU A 101 11.66 -16.92 1.90
C LEU A 101 12.15 -17.74 0.69
N GLU A 102 13.29 -17.42 0.09
CA GLU A 102 13.92 -18.28 -0.93
C GLU A 102 14.23 -19.66 -0.35
N ALA A 103 14.88 -19.72 0.81
CA ALA A 103 15.22 -21.00 1.45
C ALA A 103 13.98 -21.82 1.83
N VAL A 104 12.91 -21.16 2.32
CA VAL A 104 11.64 -21.81 2.61
C VAL A 104 10.97 -22.31 1.32
N ASN A 105 10.93 -21.49 0.27
CA ASN A 105 10.28 -21.83 -0.99
C ASN A 105 10.98 -23.02 -1.67
N ASP A 106 12.31 -23.05 -1.64
CA ASP A 106 13.12 -24.16 -2.16
C ASP A 106 12.87 -25.46 -1.39
N LEU A 107 12.57 -25.37 -0.09
CA LEU A 107 12.18 -26.52 0.72
C LEU A 107 10.77 -27.01 0.40
N LEU A 108 9.80 -26.09 0.29
CA LEU A 108 8.37 -26.43 0.22
C LEU A 108 7.88 -26.75 -1.19
N ARG A 109 8.33 -26.03 -2.23
CA ARG A 109 7.87 -26.21 -3.62
C ARG A 109 8.02 -27.65 -4.13
N PRO A 110 9.14 -28.36 -3.90
CA PRO A 110 9.29 -29.75 -4.35
C PRO A 110 8.27 -30.72 -3.72
N HIS A 111 7.69 -30.35 -2.57
CA HIS A 111 6.70 -31.13 -1.85
C HIS A 111 5.25 -30.75 -2.23
N GLY A 112 5.07 -29.93 -3.26
CA GLY A 112 3.75 -29.59 -3.83
C GLY A 112 3.00 -28.46 -3.12
N TRP A 113 3.67 -27.72 -2.24
CA TRP A 113 3.08 -26.54 -1.61
C TRP A 113 2.91 -25.39 -2.59
N THR A 114 1.74 -24.76 -2.57
CA THR A 114 1.48 -23.47 -3.22
C THR A 114 2.11 -22.35 -2.40
N ILE A 115 2.76 -21.41 -3.06
CA ILE A 115 3.43 -20.28 -2.41
C ILE A 115 2.52 -19.05 -2.51
N GLU A 116 1.92 -18.68 -1.39
CA GLU A 116 0.95 -17.57 -1.28
C GLU A 116 1.53 -16.40 -0.45
N TRP A 117 2.87 -16.31 -0.35
CA TRP A 117 3.58 -15.25 0.36
C TRP A 117 4.71 -14.66 -0.49
N SER A 118 5.01 -13.39 -0.25
CA SER A 118 6.12 -12.64 -0.83
C SER A 118 6.83 -11.80 0.23
N VAL A 119 8.04 -11.29 -0.08
CA VAL A 119 8.76 -10.36 0.79
C VAL A 119 7.87 -9.18 1.17
N ASP A 120 7.23 -8.56 0.18
CA ASP A 120 6.39 -7.38 0.43
C ASP A 120 5.16 -7.72 1.27
N SER A 121 4.53 -8.89 1.07
CA SER A 121 3.39 -9.28 1.90
C SER A 121 3.78 -9.47 3.37
N ILE A 122 4.93 -10.08 3.65
CA ILE A 122 5.39 -10.32 5.02
C ILE A 122 5.83 -9.00 5.66
N HIS A 123 6.63 -8.22 4.94
CA HIS A 123 7.13 -6.92 5.39
C HIS A 123 6.00 -5.90 5.62
N SER A 124 4.96 -5.93 4.78
CA SER A 124 3.75 -5.13 4.95
C SER A 124 2.78 -5.69 6.00
N LYS A 125 3.22 -6.61 6.85
CA LYS A 125 2.44 -7.19 7.96
C LYS A 125 1.15 -7.88 7.49
N ASN A 126 1.15 -8.55 6.34
CA ASN A 126 -0.01 -9.29 5.89
C ASN A 126 -0.20 -10.56 6.73
N LEU A 127 -1.12 -10.50 7.70
CA LEU A 127 -1.39 -11.61 8.60
C LEU A 127 -1.78 -12.91 7.88
N VAL A 128 -2.49 -12.84 6.75
CA VAL A 128 -2.88 -14.04 5.99
C VAL A 128 -1.64 -14.73 5.41
N ALA A 129 -0.74 -13.96 4.80
CA ALA A 129 0.51 -14.50 4.25
C ALA A 129 1.41 -15.08 5.35
N ILE A 130 1.53 -14.38 6.49
CA ILE A 130 2.30 -14.84 7.65
C ILE A 130 1.73 -16.15 8.20
N VAL A 131 0.41 -16.23 8.41
CA VAL A 131 -0.25 -17.44 8.92
C VAL A 131 -0.10 -18.60 7.93
N TYR A 132 -0.29 -18.35 6.63
CA TYR A 132 -0.18 -19.40 5.61
C TYR A 132 1.24 -19.98 5.56
N LEU A 133 2.27 -19.13 5.61
CA LEU A 133 3.68 -19.52 5.71
C LEU A 133 3.94 -20.39 6.95
N LEU A 134 3.48 -19.94 8.13
CA LEU A 134 3.70 -20.65 9.39
C LEU A 134 2.97 -22.00 9.42
N VAL A 135 1.74 -22.07 8.90
CA VAL A 135 0.99 -23.33 8.78
C VAL A 135 1.70 -24.30 7.82
N ALA A 136 2.19 -23.80 6.68
CA ALA A 136 2.95 -24.63 5.74
C ALA A 136 4.22 -25.22 6.37
N LEU A 137 4.97 -24.41 7.12
CA LEU A 137 6.14 -24.87 7.87
C LEU A 137 5.76 -25.90 8.95
N ALA A 138 4.76 -25.59 9.77
CA ALA A 138 4.30 -26.50 10.83
C ALA A 138 3.84 -27.85 10.27
N MET A 139 3.10 -27.85 9.15
CA MET A 139 2.66 -29.07 8.49
C MET A 139 3.81 -29.84 7.84
N HIS A 140 4.72 -29.14 7.16
CA HIS A 140 5.87 -29.78 6.49
C HIS A 140 6.81 -30.45 7.49
N PHE A 141 7.12 -29.79 8.60
CA PHE A 141 7.98 -30.32 9.66
C PHE A 141 7.24 -31.19 10.68
N GLN A 142 5.94 -31.41 10.48
CA GLN A 142 5.09 -32.20 11.38
C GLN A 142 5.18 -31.74 12.84
N ALA A 143 5.12 -30.42 13.03
CA ALA A 143 5.18 -29.79 14.34
C ALA A 143 4.18 -30.45 15.31
N PRO A 144 4.55 -30.62 16.60
CA PRO A 144 3.72 -31.30 17.59
C PRO A 144 2.57 -30.42 18.10
N ILE A 145 1.78 -29.86 17.18
CA ILE A 145 0.73 -28.88 17.44
C ILE A 145 -0.60 -29.39 16.88
N ARG A 146 -1.70 -28.97 17.51
CA ARG A 146 -3.05 -29.32 17.05
C ARG A 146 -3.68 -28.13 16.37
N LEU A 147 -3.63 -28.12 15.04
CA LEU A 147 -4.28 -27.07 14.25
C LEU A 147 -5.81 -27.24 14.34
N PRO A 148 -6.57 -26.16 14.54
CA PRO A 148 -8.03 -26.22 14.54
C PRO A 148 -8.58 -26.63 13.17
N GLU A 149 -9.63 -27.45 13.15
CA GLU A 149 -10.23 -27.95 11.92
C GLU A 149 -11.17 -26.92 11.26
N HIS A 150 -11.12 -26.88 9.92
CA HIS A 150 -11.98 -26.07 9.05
C HIS A 150 -11.92 -24.56 9.37
N VAL A 151 -10.72 -24.01 9.55
CA VAL A 151 -10.53 -22.56 9.62
C VAL A 151 -10.73 -21.97 8.23
N SER A 152 -11.84 -21.26 8.05
CA SER A 152 -12.11 -20.46 6.85
C SER A 152 -12.05 -18.98 7.21
N VAL A 153 -11.17 -18.23 6.55
CA VAL A 153 -11.10 -16.78 6.68
C VAL A 153 -11.60 -16.14 5.38
N GLN A 154 -12.40 -15.09 5.51
CA GLN A 154 -12.72 -14.23 4.39
C GLN A 154 -11.60 -13.20 4.23
N VAL A 155 -11.12 -13.05 3.02
CA VAL A 155 -10.13 -12.04 2.66
C VAL A 155 -10.80 -10.96 1.84
N VAL A 156 -10.53 -9.70 2.20
CA VAL A 156 -10.90 -8.54 1.41
C VAL A 156 -9.72 -8.24 0.50
N VAL A 157 -9.91 -8.40 -0.80
CA VAL A 157 -8.93 -7.94 -1.78
C VAL A 157 -9.06 -6.42 -1.86
N VAL A 158 -8.15 -5.71 -1.20
CA VAL A 158 -8.00 -4.28 -1.39
C VAL A 158 -7.10 -4.10 -2.60
N LYS A 159 -7.73 -3.87 -3.76
CA LYS A 159 -7.01 -3.26 -4.86
C LYS A 159 -6.64 -1.85 -4.42
N VAL A 160 -5.34 -1.55 -4.37
CA VAL A 160 -4.91 -0.15 -4.46
C VAL A 160 -5.32 0.31 -5.85
N ARG A 161 -6.52 0.88 -5.93
CA ARG A 161 -7.05 1.43 -7.16
C ARG A 161 -6.36 2.76 -7.36
N ASN A 162 -5.87 2.96 -8.57
CA ASN A 162 -5.18 4.17 -8.98
C ASN A 162 -6.03 5.40 -8.54
N PRO A 163 -5.62 6.16 -7.51
CA PRO A 163 -6.48 7.17 -6.90
C PRO A 163 -6.90 8.21 -7.93
N SER A 164 -6.05 8.45 -8.93
CA SER A 164 -6.29 9.34 -10.07
C SER A 164 -7.48 8.94 -10.95
N ARG A 165 -7.71 7.63 -11.14
CA ARG A 165 -8.77 7.10 -12.03
C ARG A 165 -10.10 6.96 -11.29
N ASP A 166 -10.07 6.35 -10.11
CA ASP A 166 -11.28 6.12 -9.30
C ASP A 166 -11.80 7.40 -8.65
N ALA A 167 -10.93 8.33 -8.23
CA ALA A 167 -11.40 9.63 -7.73
C ALA A 167 -12.09 10.40 -8.84
N PHE A 168 -11.61 10.33 -10.08
CA PHE A 168 -12.21 11.04 -11.20
C PHE A 168 -13.54 10.42 -11.66
N ASP A 169 -13.58 9.09 -11.78
CA ASP A 169 -14.80 8.35 -12.15
C ASP A 169 -15.86 8.45 -11.05
N THR A 170 -15.48 8.33 -9.77
CA THR A 170 -16.42 8.54 -8.65
C THR A 170 -16.92 9.98 -8.60
N LEU A 171 -16.05 10.96 -8.88
CA LEU A 171 -16.39 12.39 -8.88
C LEU A 171 -17.24 12.80 -10.11
N LEU A 172 -17.26 12.01 -11.19
CA LEU A 172 -18.17 12.23 -12.30
C LEU A 172 -19.47 11.42 -12.21
N ASP A 173 -19.41 10.19 -11.70
CA ASP A 173 -20.56 9.26 -11.63
C ASP A 173 -21.42 9.47 -10.39
N HIS A 174 -20.82 9.84 -9.25
CA HIS A 174 -21.50 9.94 -7.96
C HIS A 174 -21.54 11.36 -7.39
N ALA A 175 -20.90 12.36 -8.02
CA ALA A 175 -21.01 13.73 -7.51
C ALA A 175 -22.47 14.17 -7.55
N PRO A 176 -23.07 14.48 -6.39
CA PRO A 176 -24.51 14.76 -6.30
C PRO A 176 -24.90 16.07 -7.01
N ASP A 177 -23.91 16.86 -7.47
CA ASP A 177 -24.11 18.01 -8.35
C ASP A 177 -22.83 18.28 -9.15
N LYS A 178 -22.95 18.40 -10.48
CA LYS A 178 -21.85 18.84 -11.38
C LYS A 178 -21.24 20.19 -10.96
N LEU A 179 -21.98 20.99 -10.20
CA LEU A 179 -21.53 22.28 -9.65
C LEU A 179 -20.49 22.12 -8.52
N ASN A 180 -20.59 21.07 -7.70
CA ASN A 180 -19.64 20.84 -6.61
C ASN A 180 -18.28 20.40 -7.14
N VAL A 181 -18.28 19.57 -8.19
CA VAL A 181 -17.08 19.23 -8.96
C VAL A 181 -16.36 20.48 -9.45
N VAL A 182 -17.09 21.40 -10.09
CA VAL A 182 -16.51 22.62 -10.64
C VAL A 182 -15.91 23.51 -9.56
N LYS A 183 -16.54 23.59 -8.38
CA LYS A 183 -16.01 24.34 -7.23
C LYS A 183 -14.68 23.79 -6.75
N THR A 184 -14.52 22.46 -6.73
CA THR A 184 -13.27 21.81 -6.31
C THR A 184 -12.10 22.20 -7.20
N PHE A 185 -12.29 22.35 -8.52
CA PHE A 185 -11.20 22.66 -9.45
C PHE A 185 -11.02 24.16 -9.73
N ALA A 186 -11.88 25.02 -9.18
CA ALA A 186 -11.94 26.44 -9.52
C ALA A 186 -10.73 27.24 -9.03
N ASP A 187 -10.07 26.78 -7.98
CA ASP A 187 -8.88 27.45 -7.42
C ASP A 187 -7.57 27.00 -8.09
N GLY A 188 -7.64 26.05 -9.03
CA GLY A 188 -6.53 25.51 -9.79
C GLY A 188 -5.61 24.56 -9.03
N VAL A 189 -5.71 24.46 -7.69
CA VAL A 189 -4.80 23.63 -6.88
C VAL A 189 -4.96 22.16 -7.24
N TYR A 190 -6.20 21.67 -7.28
CA TYR A 190 -6.47 20.28 -7.63
C TYR A 190 -6.12 19.94 -9.09
N LEU A 191 -6.15 20.91 -10.02
CA LEU A 191 -5.70 20.68 -11.39
C LEU A 191 -4.17 20.51 -11.46
N ILE A 192 -3.43 21.31 -10.70
CA ILE A 192 -1.96 21.21 -10.60
C ILE A 192 -1.54 19.87 -9.99
N LEU A 193 -2.15 19.52 -8.85
CA LEU A 193 -1.85 18.26 -8.17
C LEU A 193 -2.23 17.05 -9.05
N LEU A 194 -3.36 17.12 -9.75
CA LEU A 194 -3.76 16.08 -10.70
C LEU A 194 -2.74 15.92 -11.83
N MET A 195 -2.21 17.01 -12.39
CA MET A 195 -1.16 16.91 -13.41
C MET A 195 0.11 16.24 -12.88
N GLY A 196 0.57 16.61 -11.68
CA GLY A 196 1.74 15.95 -11.07
C GLY A 196 1.54 14.45 -10.86
N LEU A 197 0.33 14.03 -10.46
CA LEU A 197 -0.01 12.61 -10.31
C LEU A 197 -0.11 11.87 -11.66
N LEU A 198 -0.62 12.52 -12.72
CA LEU A 198 -0.78 11.89 -14.03
C LEU A 198 0.55 11.73 -14.79
N GLU A 199 1.49 12.62 -14.54
CA GLU A 199 2.81 12.64 -15.20
C GLU A 199 3.94 12.12 -14.30
N ASP A 200 3.59 11.56 -13.14
CA ASP A 200 4.52 10.99 -12.16
C ASP A 200 5.66 11.96 -11.74
N TYR A 201 5.29 13.20 -11.42
CA TYR A 201 6.25 14.18 -10.87
C TYR A 201 5.65 15.05 -9.76
N PHE A 202 6.52 15.46 -8.84
CA PHE A 202 6.17 16.45 -7.83
C PHE A 202 6.17 17.86 -8.41
N VAL A 203 5.10 18.62 -8.17
CA VAL A 203 5.05 20.05 -8.50
C VAL A 203 5.54 20.86 -7.29
N PRO A 204 6.66 21.62 -7.40
CA PRO A 204 7.15 22.40 -6.28
C PRO A 204 6.17 23.46 -5.78
N LEU A 205 5.95 23.51 -4.46
CA LEU A 205 4.99 24.41 -3.81
C LEU A 205 5.28 25.91 -4.02
N TYR A 206 6.50 26.28 -4.43
CA TYR A 206 6.82 27.68 -4.72
C TYR A 206 6.36 28.14 -6.12
N ASN A 207 5.89 27.22 -6.98
CA ASN A 207 5.40 27.55 -8.33
C ASN A 207 3.90 27.92 -8.35
N PHE A 208 3.17 27.62 -7.28
CA PHE A 208 1.73 27.86 -7.20
C PHE A 208 1.28 28.18 -5.78
N PHE A 209 0.05 28.69 -5.64
CA PHE A 209 -0.52 29.03 -4.34
C PHE A 209 -1.33 27.84 -3.80
N LEU A 210 -0.86 27.18 -2.75
CA LEU A 210 -1.57 26.03 -2.14
C LEU A 210 -2.91 26.44 -1.49
N THR A 211 -2.98 27.66 -0.97
CA THR A 211 -4.18 28.25 -0.37
C THR A 211 -4.47 29.61 -1.02
N PRO A 212 -4.97 29.64 -2.27
CA PRO A 212 -5.15 30.87 -3.02
C PRO A 212 -6.36 31.65 -2.49
N GLU A 213 -6.11 32.87 -1.99
CA GLU A 213 -7.13 33.74 -1.44
C GLU A 213 -7.67 34.73 -2.48
N SER A 214 -6.83 35.20 -3.40
CA SER A 214 -7.21 36.17 -4.42
C SER A 214 -7.64 35.51 -5.74
N PHE A 215 -8.48 36.21 -6.51
CA PHE A 215 -8.86 35.78 -7.85
C PHE A 215 -7.63 35.60 -8.76
N GLU A 216 -6.65 36.51 -8.66
CA GLU A 216 -5.41 36.46 -9.44
C GLU A 216 -4.56 35.22 -9.10
N GLN A 217 -4.47 34.84 -7.82
CA GLN A 217 -3.76 33.62 -7.40
C GLN A 217 -4.43 32.35 -7.96
N LYS A 218 -5.76 32.32 -7.99
CA LYS A 218 -6.52 31.20 -8.58
C LYS A 218 -6.32 31.14 -10.10
N VAL A 219 -6.35 32.29 -10.77
CA VAL A 219 -6.09 32.38 -12.22
C VAL A 219 -4.67 31.94 -12.55
N HIS A 220 -3.68 32.37 -11.75
CA HIS A 220 -2.29 31.90 -11.85
C HIS A 220 -2.21 30.38 -11.75
N ASN A 221 -2.83 29.79 -10.72
CA ASN A 221 -2.82 28.33 -10.54
C ASN A 221 -3.44 27.59 -11.73
N VAL A 222 -4.60 28.02 -12.23
CA VAL A 222 -5.24 27.38 -13.40
C VAL A 222 -4.39 27.55 -14.66
N ALA A 223 -3.79 28.73 -14.86
CA ALA A 223 -2.89 28.98 -15.99
C ALA A 223 -1.67 28.05 -15.94
N PHE A 224 -1.06 27.92 -14.77
CA PHE A 224 0.06 27.02 -14.53
C PHE A 224 -0.32 25.56 -14.76
N ALA A 225 -1.50 25.12 -14.32
CA ALA A 225 -2.00 23.78 -14.64
C ALA A 225 -2.11 23.53 -16.16
N PHE A 226 -2.49 24.54 -16.94
CA PHE A 226 -2.58 24.43 -18.40
C PHE A 226 -1.20 24.40 -19.08
N GLU A 227 -0.18 24.99 -18.46
CA GLU A 227 1.21 24.85 -18.89
C GLU A 227 1.70 23.43 -18.63
N LEU A 228 1.49 22.90 -17.41
CA LEU A 228 1.81 21.51 -17.08
C LEU A 228 1.15 20.50 -18.03
N MET A 229 -0.12 20.74 -18.42
CA MET A 229 -0.79 19.92 -19.44
C MET A 229 -0.05 19.92 -20.79
N GLN A 230 0.42 21.09 -21.23
CA GLN A 230 1.15 21.18 -22.50
C GLN A 230 2.52 20.54 -22.42
N ASP A 231 3.20 20.68 -21.27
CA ASP A 231 4.50 20.06 -21.02
C ASP A 231 4.38 18.53 -20.98
N GLY A 232 3.29 17.99 -20.43
CA GLY A 232 2.88 16.58 -20.51
C GLY A 232 2.37 16.13 -21.88
N GLY A 233 2.53 16.95 -22.93
CA GLY A 233 2.17 16.59 -24.31
C GLY A 233 0.69 16.72 -24.68
N LEU A 234 -0.16 17.27 -23.81
CA LEU A 234 -1.57 17.49 -24.15
C LEU A 234 -1.74 18.74 -25.01
N LYS A 235 -2.81 18.73 -25.80
CA LYS A 235 -3.26 19.94 -26.49
C LYS A 235 -3.65 21.00 -25.47
N LYS A 236 -3.13 22.22 -25.64
CA LYS A 236 -3.48 23.39 -24.85
C LYS A 236 -5.00 23.49 -24.65
N PRO A 237 -5.48 23.56 -23.40
CA PRO A 237 -6.89 23.75 -23.13
C PRO A 237 -7.43 24.99 -23.84
N LYS A 238 -8.57 24.84 -24.53
CA LYS A 238 -9.27 25.94 -25.21
C LYS A 238 -10.03 26.86 -24.24
N ALA A 239 -10.15 26.49 -22.96
CA ALA A 239 -10.78 27.32 -21.94
C ALA A 239 -9.80 28.42 -21.50
N ARG A 240 -10.32 29.58 -21.07
CA ARG A 240 -9.46 30.57 -20.39
C ARG A 240 -9.37 30.23 -18.90
N PRO A 241 -8.24 30.47 -18.23
CA PRO A 241 -8.11 30.23 -16.79
C PRO A 241 -9.21 30.92 -15.98
N GLU A 242 -9.56 32.16 -16.34
CA GLU A 242 -10.61 32.95 -15.69
C GLU A 242 -11.98 32.31 -15.80
N ASP A 243 -12.27 31.57 -16.88
CA ASP A 243 -13.55 30.89 -17.04
C ASP A 243 -13.66 29.73 -16.03
N VAL A 244 -12.56 29.03 -15.73
CA VAL A 244 -12.53 27.96 -14.72
C VAL A 244 -12.69 28.55 -13.31
N VAL A 245 -11.97 29.64 -13.00
CA VAL A 245 -12.07 30.33 -11.69
C VAL A 245 -13.47 30.90 -11.46
N ASN A 246 -14.15 31.36 -12.52
CA ASN A 246 -15.53 31.85 -12.46
C ASN A 246 -16.58 30.71 -12.47
N LEU A 247 -16.18 29.46 -12.22
CA LEU A 247 -17.08 28.31 -12.15
C LEU A 247 -17.86 28.06 -13.44
N ASN A 248 -17.29 28.38 -14.60
CA ASN A 248 -17.93 28.07 -15.88
C ASN A 248 -17.96 26.57 -16.10
N LEU A 249 -19.12 25.97 -15.84
CA LEU A 249 -19.35 24.53 -15.95
C LEU A 249 -18.85 23.92 -17.26
N LYS A 250 -19.12 24.57 -18.40
CA LYS A 250 -18.75 24.06 -19.73
C LYS A 250 -17.23 24.09 -19.94
N SER A 251 -16.57 25.16 -19.52
CA SER A 251 -15.12 25.29 -19.62
C SER A 251 -14.41 24.30 -18.72
N THR A 252 -14.82 24.20 -17.45
CA THR A 252 -14.21 23.29 -16.47
C THR A 252 -14.41 21.83 -16.86
N LEU A 253 -15.63 21.42 -17.24
CA LEU A 253 -15.87 20.05 -17.70
C LEU A 253 -15.09 19.70 -18.97
N ARG A 254 -14.86 20.66 -19.87
CA ARG A 254 -14.05 20.40 -21.07
C ARG A 254 -12.57 20.18 -20.75
N VAL A 255 -12.03 20.90 -19.76
CA VAL A 255 -10.66 20.68 -19.27
C VAL A 255 -10.56 19.28 -18.65
N LEU A 256 -11.47 18.96 -17.72
CA LEU A 256 -11.54 17.68 -17.04
C LEU A 256 -11.71 16.51 -18.02
N TYR A 257 -12.64 16.63 -18.97
CA TYR A 257 -12.85 15.59 -19.98
C TYR A 257 -11.62 15.38 -20.88
N ASN A 258 -10.89 16.45 -21.23
CA ASN A 258 -9.66 16.33 -22.01
C ASN A 258 -8.61 15.49 -21.27
N LEU A 259 -8.38 15.79 -19.99
CA LEU A 259 -7.48 15.00 -19.14
C LEU A 259 -7.91 13.53 -19.14
N PHE A 260 -9.17 13.26 -18.80
CA PHE A 260 -9.70 11.90 -18.77
C PHE A 260 -9.47 11.14 -20.08
N THR A 261 -9.81 11.74 -21.22
CA THR A 261 -9.70 11.05 -22.51
C THR A 261 -8.28 10.71 -22.92
N ASN A 262 -7.28 11.50 -22.50
CA ASN A 262 -5.89 11.25 -22.87
C ASN A 262 -5.19 10.29 -21.92
N TYR A 263 -5.59 10.24 -20.64
CA TYR A 263 -4.94 9.37 -19.65
C TYR A 263 -5.72 8.10 -19.29
N LYS A 264 -6.97 7.91 -19.75
CA LYS A 264 -7.78 6.72 -19.42
C LYS A 264 -7.20 5.37 -19.87
N ASN A 265 -6.26 5.39 -20.81
CA ASN A 265 -5.69 4.20 -21.47
C ASN A 265 -4.16 4.13 -21.35
N THR A 266 -3.54 5.02 -20.59
CA THR A 266 -2.10 4.98 -20.36
C THR A 266 -1.87 3.91 -19.28
N GLU A 267 -1.28 2.79 -19.71
CA GLU A 267 -0.95 1.62 -18.88
C GLU A 267 0.20 1.89 -17.92
#